data_AF-D6K5D3-F1
#
_entry.id   AF-D6K5D3-F1
#
_cell.length_a   1.000
_cell.length_b   1.000
_cell.length_c   1.000
_cell.angle_alpha   90.00
_cell.angle_beta   90.00
_cell.angle_gamma   90.00
#
_symmetry.space_group_name_H-M   'P 1'
#
loop_
_entity.id
_entity.type
_entity.pdbx_description
1 polymer ?
#
loop_
_entity_poly.entity_id
_entity_poly.type
_entity_poly.pdbx_seq_one_letter_code
_entity_poly.pdbx_strand_id
1 'polypeptide(L)'
;MAGTDEEAVAAADDALYVLTAVLLTPAQFPSVLGDDYPEACAALGLAPSADGYGLVLGQDGAGARWTVVVDDVSLVAVAIASWDCGMEYDLSPDERSVVAALPGWPLAVAVAAPGVPAPHDPDPSTADGPLLTPPDTTVWGSAQRRLGADEIARQWTVWRDQIADGSAPGPGADPAERSGADAAPEPGTAPDAAPEPGAAREQTPESGDGSPDTPATGTTPLRHLGVRRVLAEARAYLDSPPPLGRVRSSFAPGDARTLRADGPGWSLVARTDDMAFVLLDEEPGEVLPVGRGPELPSLLEALDKLAVRPH
;
A
#
# COMPACT_ATOMS: atom_id res chain seq x y z
N MET A 1 -48.52 -20.25 -30.69
CA MET A 1 -47.35 -19.73 -31.41
C MET A 1 -47.30 -18.24 -31.17
N ALA A 2 -46.13 -17.78 -30.70
CA ALA A 2 -45.70 -16.39 -30.44
C ALA A 2 -46.34 -15.67 -29.24
N GLY A 3 -45.52 -15.38 -28.22
CA GLY A 3 -45.91 -14.47 -27.13
C GLY A 3 -45.06 -14.48 -25.86
N THR A 4 -43.99 -15.29 -25.73
CA THR A 4 -43.22 -15.35 -24.46
C THR A 4 -41.70 -15.27 -24.60
N ASP A 5 -41.15 -15.07 -25.80
CA ASP A 5 -39.69 -14.96 -25.98
C ASP A 5 -39.19 -13.51 -26.06
N GLU A 6 -40.02 -12.51 -26.34
CA GLU A 6 -39.56 -11.11 -26.37
C GLU A 6 -39.31 -10.53 -24.97
N GLU A 7 -40.09 -10.92 -23.97
CA GLU A 7 -39.95 -10.44 -22.58
C GLU A 7 -38.77 -11.09 -21.85
N ALA A 8 -38.45 -12.35 -22.19
CA ALA A 8 -37.29 -13.08 -21.64
C ALA A 8 -35.96 -12.68 -22.29
N VAL A 9 -35.98 -12.24 -23.56
CA VAL A 9 -34.79 -11.74 -24.27
C VAL A 9 -34.53 -10.27 -23.94
N ALA A 10 -35.57 -9.44 -23.76
CA ALA A 10 -35.41 -8.07 -23.29
C ALA A 10 -34.86 -7.99 -21.85
N ALA A 11 -35.26 -8.91 -20.97
CA ALA A 11 -34.70 -9.00 -19.61
C ALA A 11 -33.22 -9.40 -19.56
N ALA A 12 -32.68 -10.01 -20.63
CA ALA A 12 -31.27 -10.37 -20.74
C ALA A 12 -30.40 -9.21 -21.28
N ASP A 13 -30.98 -8.29 -22.06
CA ASP A 13 -30.27 -7.13 -22.61
C ASP A 13 -29.96 -6.08 -21.52
N ASP A 14 -30.87 -5.89 -20.55
CA ASP A 14 -30.69 -5.00 -19.39
C ASP A 14 -29.97 -5.68 -18.20
N ALA A 15 -29.62 -6.97 -18.31
CA ALA A 15 -28.97 -7.70 -17.23
C ALA A 15 -27.48 -7.36 -17.15
N LEU A 16 -27.03 -6.96 -15.96
CA LEU A 16 -25.61 -6.76 -15.68
C LEU A 16 -24.93 -8.11 -15.41
N TYR A 17 -24.02 -8.51 -16.28
CA TYR A 17 -23.09 -9.60 -16.06
C TYR A 17 -21.97 -9.13 -15.13
N VAL A 18 -22.03 -9.53 -13.86
CA VAL A 18 -21.04 -9.16 -12.83
C VAL A 18 -19.69 -9.81 -13.13
N LEU A 19 -18.64 -8.99 -13.21
CA LEU A 19 -17.26 -9.45 -13.39
C LEU A 19 -16.48 -9.42 -12.08
N THR A 20 -16.69 -8.37 -11.28
CA THR A 20 -16.04 -8.20 -9.99
C THR A 20 -16.81 -7.21 -9.13
N ALA A 21 -16.48 -7.16 -7.84
CA ALA A 21 -17.00 -6.16 -6.93
C ALA A 21 -15.92 -5.69 -5.96
N VAL A 22 -16.03 -4.45 -5.51
CA VAL A 22 -15.11 -3.85 -4.52
C VAL A 22 -15.89 -3.04 -3.50
N LEU A 23 -15.34 -2.95 -2.28
CA LEU A 23 -15.88 -2.08 -1.25
C LEU A 23 -15.40 -0.64 -1.45
N LEU A 24 -16.28 0.32 -1.23
CA LEU A 24 -16.01 1.75 -1.15
C LEU A 24 -16.54 2.25 0.20
N THR A 25 -15.76 2.03 1.25
CA THR A 25 -16.11 2.34 2.64
C THR A 25 -15.02 3.19 3.29
N PRO A 26 -15.33 3.89 4.40
CA PRO A 26 -14.32 4.56 5.21
C PRO A 26 -13.10 3.71 5.60
N ALA A 27 -13.29 2.40 5.81
CA ALA A 27 -12.22 1.49 6.21
C ALA A 27 -11.44 0.89 5.00
N GLN A 28 -12.13 0.70 3.88
CA GLN A 28 -11.62 -0.03 2.72
C GLN A 28 -12.20 0.55 1.43
N PHE A 29 -11.33 1.03 0.56
CA PHE A 29 -11.67 1.53 -0.77
C PHE A 29 -10.47 1.36 -1.71
N PRO A 30 -10.67 1.33 -3.04
CA PRO A 30 -9.57 1.25 -4.00
C PRO A 30 -8.73 2.53 -3.93
N SER A 31 -7.51 2.43 -3.38
CA SER A 31 -6.70 3.62 -3.12
C SER A 31 -6.35 4.38 -4.40
N VAL A 32 -6.35 3.73 -5.57
CA VAL A 32 -6.16 4.42 -6.85
C VAL A 32 -7.11 5.62 -7.04
N LEU A 33 -8.32 5.55 -6.46
CA LEU A 33 -9.38 6.55 -6.59
C LEU A 33 -9.19 7.81 -5.71
N GLY A 34 -8.39 7.77 -4.64
CA GLY A 34 -8.23 8.93 -3.76
C GLY A 34 -7.29 8.69 -2.57
N ASP A 35 -6.84 9.77 -1.93
CA ASP A 35 -6.01 9.68 -0.72
C ASP A 35 -6.86 9.32 0.52
N ASP A 36 -8.16 9.55 0.47
CA ASP A 36 -9.13 9.21 1.50
C ASP A 36 -10.50 8.83 0.92
N TYR A 37 -11.41 8.40 1.79
CA TYR A 37 -12.72 7.90 1.38
C TYR A 37 -13.58 8.99 0.71
N PRO A 38 -13.69 10.23 1.23
CA PRO A 38 -14.40 11.30 0.54
C PRO A 38 -13.86 11.62 -0.86
N GLU A 39 -12.53 11.64 -1.05
CA GLU A 39 -11.95 11.82 -2.39
C GLU A 39 -12.32 10.66 -3.33
N ALA A 40 -12.28 9.41 -2.86
CA ALA A 40 -12.67 8.25 -3.64
C ALA A 40 -14.16 8.28 -4.04
N CYS A 41 -15.05 8.75 -3.17
CA CYS A 41 -16.46 8.98 -3.51
C CYS A 41 -16.61 10.09 -4.55
N ALA A 42 -15.87 11.20 -4.39
CA ALA A 42 -15.92 12.33 -5.32
C ALA A 42 -15.45 11.95 -6.72
N ALA A 43 -14.47 11.05 -6.85
CA ALA A 43 -14.01 10.49 -8.13
C ALA A 43 -15.12 9.76 -8.91
N LEU A 44 -16.17 9.32 -8.22
CA LEU A 44 -17.34 8.65 -8.79
C LEU A 44 -18.59 9.55 -8.84
N GLY A 45 -18.46 10.83 -8.46
CA GLY A 45 -19.60 11.74 -8.35
C GLY A 45 -20.56 11.41 -7.20
N LEU A 46 -20.11 10.67 -6.19
CA LEU A 46 -20.92 10.26 -5.05
C LEU A 46 -20.70 11.18 -3.84
N ALA A 47 -21.76 11.39 -3.05
CA ALA A 47 -21.63 11.97 -1.73
C ALA A 47 -21.09 10.90 -0.75
N PRO A 48 -20.17 11.23 0.18
CA PRO A 48 -19.69 10.25 1.16
C PRO A 48 -20.81 9.79 2.10
N SER A 49 -21.06 8.47 2.16
CA SER A 49 -21.96 7.83 3.13
C SER A 49 -21.18 7.30 4.33
N ALA A 50 -21.79 7.29 5.53
CA ALA A 50 -21.16 6.71 6.72
C ALA A 50 -21.00 5.19 6.61
N ASP A 51 -21.98 4.51 6.02
CA ASP A 51 -21.98 3.06 5.85
C ASP A 51 -21.10 2.61 4.66
N GLY A 52 -20.82 3.53 3.74
CA GLY A 52 -20.09 3.23 2.50
C GLY A 52 -21.01 2.80 1.36
N TYR A 53 -20.38 2.24 0.33
CA TYR A 53 -21.00 1.66 -0.85
C TYR A 53 -20.28 0.37 -1.24
N GLY A 54 -21.00 -0.52 -1.92
CA GLY A 54 -20.41 -1.55 -2.77
C GLY A 54 -20.38 -1.08 -4.23
N LEU A 55 -19.31 -1.39 -4.94
CA LEU A 55 -19.21 -1.16 -6.38
C LEU A 55 -19.22 -2.51 -7.09
N VAL A 56 -20.16 -2.69 -8.00
CA VAL A 56 -20.28 -3.89 -8.84
C VAL A 56 -19.91 -3.51 -10.26
N LEU A 57 -18.83 -4.09 -10.77
CA LEU A 57 -18.32 -3.82 -12.11
C LEU A 57 -18.74 -4.97 -13.03
N GLY A 58 -19.43 -4.63 -14.11
CA GLY A 58 -19.97 -5.62 -15.03
C GLY A 58 -20.15 -5.11 -16.46
N GLN A 59 -20.68 -5.99 -17.30
CA GLN A 59 -21.09 -5.67 -18.67
C GLN A 59 -22.58 -5.90 -18.84
N ASP A 60 -23.23 -5.14 -19.72
CA ASP A 60 -24.56 -5.51 -20.22
C ASP A 60 -24.44 -6.60 -21.32
N GLY A 61 -25.59 -7.06 -21.83
CA GLY A 61 -25.64 -8.07 -22.90
C GLY A 61 -24.97 -7.64 -24.21
N ALA A 62 -24.88 -6.34 -24.47
CA ALA A 62 -24.17 -5.79 -25.63
C ALA A 62 -22.65 -5.73 -25.41
N GLY A 63 -22.18 -5.81 -24.16
CA GLY A 63 -20.78 -5.72 -23.77
C GLY A 63 -20.36 -4.34 -23.27
N ALA A 64 -21.30 -3.39 -23.12
CA ALA A 64 -20.99 -2.08 -22.59
C ALA A 64 -20.67 -2.15 -21.10
N ARG A 65 -19.71 -1.35 -20.66
CA ARG A 65 -19.15 -1.39 -19.31
C ARG A 65 -19.96 -0.51 -18.35
N TRP A 66 -20.32 -1.07 -17.20
CA TRP A 66 -21.07 -0.37 -16.17
C TRP A 66 -20.49 -0.61 -14.78
N THR A 67 -20.59 0.42 -13.95
CA THR A 67 -20.33 0.36 -12.50
C THR A 67 -21.63 0.64 -11.76
N VAL A 68 -22.19 -0.39 -11.14
CA VAL A 68 -23.39 -0.27 -10.31
C VAL A 68 -22.98 -0.01 -8.87
N VAL A 69 -23.42 1.12 -8.33
CA VAL A 69 -23.16 1.55 -6.96
C VAL A 69 -24.33 1.10 -6.09
N VAL A 70 -24.03 0.37 -5.03
CA VAL A 70 -25.01 -0.26 -4.14
C VAL A 70 -24.81 0.23 -2.71
N ASP A 71 -25.88 0.58 -1.99
CA ASP A 71 -25.81 0.98 -0.58
C ASP A 71 -25.89 -0.18 0.42
N ASP A 72 -26.30 -1.37 -0.03
CA ASP A 72 -26.14 -2.63 0.70
C ASP A 72 -24.69 -3.13 0.62
N VAL A 73 -23.84 -2.54 1.46
CA VAL A 73 -22.42 -2.91 1.59
C VAL A 73 -22.25 -4.35 2.08
N SER A 74 -23.19 -4.86 2.88
CA SER A 74 -23.11 -6.21 3.44
C SER A 74 -23.27 -7.27 2.36
N LEU A 75 -24.20 -7.08 1.42
CA LEU A 75 -24.37 -7.94 0.26
C LEU A 75 -23.06 -8.07 -0.55
N VAL A 76 -22.42 -6.93 -0.85
CA VAL A 76 -21.18 -6.91 -1.63
C VAL A 76 -20.01 -7.51 -0.85
N ALA A 77 -19.90 -7.23 0.45
CA ALA A 77 -18.87 -7.81 1.30
C ALA A 77 -18.98 -9.34 1.38
N VAL A 78 -20.20 -9.88 1.49
CA VAL A 78 -20.45 -11.33 1.50
C VAL A 78 -20.07 -11.97 0.16
N ALA A 79 -20.37 -11.33 -0.96
CA ALA A 79 -19.97 -11.81 -2.27
C ALA A 79 -18.44 -11.91 -2.39
N ILE A 80 -17.72 -10.84 -2.03
CA ILE A 80 -16.25 -10.80 -2.05
C ILE A 80 -15.66 -11.91 -1.17
N ALA A 81 -16.12 -12.00 0.09
CA ALA A 81 -15.63 -13.02 1.02
C ALA A 81 -15.89 -14.46 0.52
N SER A 82 -17.02 -14.68 -0.16
CA SER A 82 -17.35 -15.98 -0.75
C SER A 82 -16.37 -16.33 -1.88
N TRP A 83 -16.14 -15.41 -2.80
CA TRP A 83 -15.19 -15.60 -3.91
C TRP A 83 -13.75 -15.77 -3.43
N ASP A 84 -13.31 -15.01 -2.42
CA ASP A 84 -11.98 -15.15 -1.81
C ASP A 84 -11.76 -16.53 -1.19
N CYS A 85 -12.83 -17.15 -0.71
CA CYS A 85 -12.83 -18.51 -0.19
C CYS A 85 -13.04 -19.59 -1.28
N GLY A 86 -13.14 -19.19 -2.56
CA GLY A 86 -13.36 -20.08 -3.71
C GLY A 86 -14.78 -20.65 -3.79
N MET A 87 -15.75 -20.02 -3.12
CA MET A 87 -17.16 -20.40 -3.18
C MET A 87 -17.88 -19.61 -4.28
N GLU A 88 -18.86 -20.24 -4.92
CA GLU A 88 -19.76 -19.55 -5.84
C GLU A 88 -20.72 -18.65 -5.06
N TYR A 89 -20.92 -17.44 -5.55
CA TYR A 89 -21.91 -16.50 -5.04
C TYR A 89 -22.44 -15.67 -6.21
N ASP A 90 -23.76 -15.67 -6.40
CA ASP A 90 -24.44 -14.90 -7.43
C ASP A 90 -24.83 -13.53 -6.87
N LEU A 91 -24.02 -12.52 -7.19
CA LEU A 91 -24.25 -11.15 -6.73
C LEU A 91 -25.27 -10.45 -7.62
N SER A 92 -26.50 -10.34 -7.13
CA SER A 92 -27.60 -9.62 -7.79
C SER A 92 -28.15 -8.53 -6.85
N PRO A 93 -27.68 -7.28 -6.97
CA PRO A 93 -28.23 -6.17 -6.20
C PRO A 93 -29.72 -5.96 -6.47
N ASP A 94 -30.51 -5.70 -5.43
CA ASP A 94 -31.92 -5.30 -5.57
C ASP A 94 -32.00 -3.88 -6.13
N GLU A 95 -32.98 -3.60 -6.99
CA GLU A 95 -33.15 -2.26 -7.58
C GLU A 95 -33.26 -1.15 -6.53
N ARG A 96 -33.75 -1.46 -5.31
CA ARG A 96 -33.87 -0.46 -4.24
C ARG A 96 -32.54 -0.12 -3.57
N SER A 97 -31.55 -1.00 -3.64
CA SER A 97 -30.21 -0.74 -3.09
C SER A 97 -29.27 -0.11 -4.11
N VAL A 98 -29.66 -0.07 -5.40
CA VAL A 98 -28.90 0.62 -6.44
C VAL A 98 -29.03 2.13 -6.28
N VAL A 99 -27.91 2.78 -6.00
CA VAL A 99 -27.81 4.24 -5.85
C VAL A 99 -27.55 4.91 -7.19
N ALA A 100 -26.71 4.30 -8.02
CA ALA A 100 -26.36 4.82 -9.34
C ALA A 100 -25.86 3.70 -10.26
N ALA A 101 -26.11 3.83 -11.56
CA ALA A 101 -25.45 3.07 -12.61
C ALA A 101 -24.54 4.04 -13.38
N LEU A 102 -23.23 3.92 -13.17
CA LEU A 102 -22.24 4.83 -13.75
C LEU A 102 -21.63 4.19 -15.01
N PRO A 103 -21.51 4.94 -16.12
CA PRO A 103 -20.93 4.41 -17.35
C PRO A 103 -19.42 4.17 -17.19
N GLY A 104 -18.93 3.04 -17.68
CA GLY A 104 -17.52 2.66 -17.62
C GLY A 104 -17.11 2.01 -16.30
N TRP A 105 -15.80 1.83 -16.12
CA TRP A 105 -15.22 1.24 -14.92
C TRP A 105 -14.17 2.18 -14.30
N PRO A 106 -14.21 2.42 -12.98
CA PRO A 106 -13.21 3.23 -12.30
C PRO A 106 -11.90 2.46 -12.04
N LEU A 107 -11.90 1.15 -12.30
CA LEU A 107 -10.78 0.24 -12.10
C LEU A 107 -10.50 -0.54 -13.38
N ALA A 108 -9.24 -0.90 -13.58
CA ALA A 108 -8.85 -1.74 -14.71
C ALA A 108 -9.37 -3.18 -14.49
N VAL A 109 -10.32 -3.61 -15.32
CA VAL A 109 -10.81 -4.99 -15.37
C VAL A 109 -10.44 -5.56 -16.73
N ALA A 110 -9.69 -6.67 -16.72
CA ALA A 110 -9.10 -7.26 -17.92
C ALA A 110 -9.95 -8.38 -18.55
N VAL A 111 -11.04 -8.77 -17.89
CA VAL A 111 -11.88 -9.91 -18.26
C VAL A 111 -13.18 -9.45 -18.90
N ALA A 112 -13.80 -10.36 -19.64
CA ALA A 112 -15.12 -10.19 -20.24
C ALA A 112 -16.04 -11.32 -19.78
N ALA A 113 -17.34 -11.05 -19.74
CA ALA A 113 -18.35 -12.06 -19.41
C ALA A 113 -18.38 -13.13 -20.51
N PRO A 114 -18.44 -14.43 -20.16
CA PRO A 114 -18.51 -15.50 -21.17
C PRO A 114 -19.74 -15.34 -22.07
N GLY A 115 -19.52 -15.38 -23.40
CA GLY A 115 -20.61 -15.28 -24.38
C GLY A 115 -21.10 -13.86 -24.67
N VAL A 116 -20.54 -12.84 -24.01
CA VAL A 116 -20.84 -11.41 -24.24
C VAL A 116 -19.74 -10.81 -25.14
N PRO A 117 -20.05 -9.78 -25.96
CA PRO A 117 -19.04 -9.05 -26.72
C PRO A 117 -17.94 -8.44 -25.86
N ALA A 118 -16.84 -8.03 -26.51
CA ALA A 118 -15.70 -7.42 -25.82
C ALA A 118 -16.12 -6.14 -25.05
N PRO A 119 -15.56 -5.90 -23.84
CA PRO A 119 -15.85 -4.72 -23.06
C PRO A 119 -15.60 -3.43 -23.84
N HIS A 120 -16.60 -2.54 -23.89
CA HIS A 120 -16.50 -1.23 -24.54
C HIS A 120 -17.30 -0.17 -23.79
N ASP A 121 -17.06 1.10 -24.10
CA ASP A 121 -17.79 2.20 -23.46
C ASP A 121 -19.24 2.25 -23.93
N PRO A 122 -20.21 2.49 -23.02
CA PRO A 122 -21.60 2.67 -23.42
C PRO A 122 -21.76 3.92 -24.28
N ASP A 123 -22.84 3.94 -25.08
CA ASP A 123 -23.16 5.10 -25.91
C ASP A 123 -23.43 6.33 -25.00
N PRO A 124 -22.78 7.48 -25.24
CA PRO A 124 -22.98 8.68 -24.42
C PRO A 124 -24.41 9.24 -24.49
N SER A 125 -25.22 8.82 -25.47
CA SER A 125 -26.64 9.19 -25.55
C SER A 125 -27.55 8.38 -24.62
N THR A 126 -27.09 7.22 -24.17
CA THR A 126 -27.81 6.32 -23.24
C THR A 126 -27.24 6.37 -21.83
N ALA A 127 -26.02 6.88 -21.66
CA ALA A 127 -25.33 6.99 -20.38
C ALA A 127 -25.51 8.36 -19.74
N ASP A 128 -25.99 8.38 -18.50
CA ASP A 128 -26.01 9.60 -17.68
C ASP A 128 -24.65 9.81 -16.99
N GLY A 129 -24.09 11.01 -17.14
CA GLY A 129 -22.87 11.42 -16.45
C GLY A 129 -21.57 11.10 -17.19
N PRO A 130 -20.41 11.46 -16.60
CA PRO A 130 -19.11 11.26 -17.22
C PRO A 130 -18.71 9.79 -17.24
N LEU A 131 -18.08 9.36 -18.33
CA LEU A 131 -17.51 8.02 -18.47
C LEU A 131 -16.40 7.80 -17.43
N LEU A 132 -16.55 6.77 -16.60
CA LEU A 132 -15.53 6.33 -15.67
C LEU A 132 -14.39 5.65 -16.43
N THR A 133 -13.18 6.17 -16.20
CA THR A 133 -11.95 5.63 -16.73
C THR A 133 -10.98 5.38 -15.58
N PRO A 134 -10.29 4.23 -15.53
CA PRO A 134 -9.28 4.00 -14.51
C PRO A 134 -8.19 5.07 -14.57
N PRO A 135 -7.68 5.55 -13.42
CA PRO A 135 -6.55 6.47 -13.42
C PRO A 135 -5.36 5.90 -14.21
N ASP A 136 -4.63 6.76 -14.92
CA ASP A 136 -3.43 6.35 -15.65
C ASP A 136 -2.32 5.95 -14.66
N THR A 137 -1.92 4.69 -14.73
CA THR A 137 -0.87 4.07 -13.91
C THR A 137 0.42 3.81 -14.69
N THR A 138 0.49 4.30 -15.94
CA THR A 138 1.69 4.18 -16.78
C THR A 138 2.69 5.32 -16.54
N VAL A 139 2.22 6.43 -15.95
CA VAL A 139 3.04 7.59 -15.58
C VAL A 139 3.00 7.76 -14.06
N TRP A 140 4.14 8.14 -13.47
CA TRP A 140 4.15 8.44 -12.04
C TRP A 140 3.26 9.62 -11.70
N GLY A 141 2.40 9.43 -10.70
CA GLY A 141 1.51 10.42 -10.14
C GLY A 141 0.84 9.85 -8.89
N SER A 142 -0.12 10.57 -8.33
CA SER A 142 -0.73 10.22 -7.06
C SER A 142 -1.35 8.82 -7.06
N ALA A 143 -1.98 8.40 -8.16
CA ALA A 143 -2.53 7.05 -8.33
C ALA A 143 -1.43 5.97 -8.25
N GLN A 144 -0.32 6.18 -8.95
CA GLN A 144 0.81 5.25 -8.95
C GLN A 144 1.49 5.18 -7.59
N ARG A 145 1.64 6.32 -6.90
CA ARG A 145 2.17 6.40 -5.53
C ARG A 145 1.31 5.57 -4.57
N ARG A 146 -0.01 5.74 -4.61
CA ARG A 146 -0.96 5.00 -3.77
C ARG A 146 -0.95 3.49 -4.05
N LEU A 147 -0.89 3.09 -5.32
CA LEU A 147 -0.75 1.68 -5.69
C LEU A 147 0.58 1.08 -5.21
N GLY A 148 1.68 1.84 -5.29
CA GLY A 148 2.96 1.43 -4.73
C GLY A 148 2.88 1.22 -3.21
N ALA A 149 2.19 2.11 -2.51
CA ALA A 149 1.94 1.97 -1.07
C ALA A 149 1.10 0.71 -0.74
N ASP A 150 0.02 0.46 -1.49
CA ASP A 150 -0.81 -0.74 -1.32
C ASP A 150 0.01 -2.02 -1.57
N GLU A 151 0.87 -2.03 -2.58
CA GLU A 151 1.73 -3.17 -2.89
C GLU A 151 2.77 -3.42 -1.79
N ILE A 152 3.37 -2.36 -1.22
CA ILE A 152 4.28 -2.48 -0.07
C ILE A 152 3.54 -3.06 1.14
N ALA A 153 2.31 -2.61 1.41
CA ALA A 153 1.50 -3.14 2.50
C ALA A 153 1.20 -4.64 2.30
N ARG A 154 0.85 -5.04 1.06
CA ARG A 154 0.54 -6.43 0.69
C ARG A 154 1.77 -7.33 0.72
N GLN A 155 2.95 -6.82 0.36
CA GLN A 155 4.20 -7.56 0.25
C GLN A 155 5.23 -7.15 1.31
N TRP A 156 4.76 -6.79 2.51
CA TRP A 156 5.61 -6.24 3.56
C TRP A 156 6.91 -7.03 3.78
N THR A 157 6.81 -8.35 3.94
CA THR A 157 7.96 -9.22 4.22
C THR A 157 9.02 -9.13 3.12
N VAL A 158 8.59 -9.14 1.85
CA VAL A 158 9.49 -9.07 0.69
C VAL A 158 10.24 -7.74 0.66
N TRP A 159 9.51 -6.63 0.85
CA TRP A 159 10.11 -5.29 0.88
C TRP A 159 11.06 -5.12 2.06
N ARG A 160 10.71 -5.67 3.23
CA ARG A 160 11.52 -5.58 4.44
C ARG A 160 12.86 -6.30 4.29
N ASP A 161 12.86 -7.49 3.68
CA ASP A 161 14.04 -8.31 3.45
C ASP A 161 15.01 -7.63 2.46
N GLN A 162 14.49 -7.06 1.37
CA GLN A 162 15.32 -6.35 0.38
C GLN A 162 16.13 -5.19 0.98
N ILE A 163 15.57 -4.48 1.96
CA ILE A 163 16.30 -3.41 2.67
C ILE A 163 17.32 -3.96 3.66
N ALA A 164 17.03 -5.10 4.31
CA ALA A 164 17.99 -5.75 5.19
C ALA A 164 19.21 -6.26 4.41
N ASP A 165 18.99 -6.79 3.21
CA ASP A 165 20.04 -7.27 2.31
C ASP A 165 20.84 -6.13 1.65
N GLY A 166 20.22 -4.95 1.48
CA GLY A 166 20.82 -3.76 0.89
C GLY A 166 21.46 -2.77 1.87
N SER A 167 21.35 -2.97 3.19
CA SER A 167 21.91 -2.07 4.21
C SER A 167 23.27 -2.56 4.71
N ALA A 168 24.33 -1.84 4.31
CA ALA A 168 25.64 -1.85 4.96
C ALA A 168 25.52 -1.59 6.49
N PRO A 169 26.44 -2.11 7.32
CA PRO A 169 26.27 -2.15 8.77
C PRO A 169 26.18 -0.74 9.37
N GLY A 170 25.27 -0.55 10.33
CA GLY A 170 25.19 0.68 11.10
C GLY A 170 26.53 1.00 11.79
N PRO A 171 26.87 2.28 12.00
CA PRO A 171 28.09 2.64 12.69
C PRO A 171 27.93 2.29 14.17
N GLY A 172 28.57 1.21 14.60
CA GLY A 172 28.63 0.80 16.01
C GLY A 172 28.37 -0.68 16.24
N ALA A 173 29.15 -1.55 15.60
CA ALA A 173 29.38 -2.89 16.10
C ALA A 173 30.83 -3.27 15.76
N ASP A 174 31.72 -3.12 16.73
CA ASP A 174 33.09 -3.64 16.67
C ASP A 174 33.04 -5.15 16.37
N PRO A 175 33.64 -5.64 15.26
CA PRO A 175 33.78 -7.06 15.03
C PRO A 175 35.05 -7.54 15.73
N ALA A 176 35.01 -7.63 17.05
CA ALA A 176 35.92 -8.48 17.81
C ALA A 176 35.13 -9.66 18.36
N GLU A 177 35.69 -10.86 18.17
CA GLU A 177 35.27 -12.13 18.74
C GLU A 177 34.16 -12.90 17.99
N ARG A 178 34.56 -13.54 16.89
CA ARG A 178 34.11 -14.89 16.56
C ARG A 178 35.32 -15.78 16.26
N SER A 179 35.91 -16.35 17.31
CA SER A 179 36.73 -17.55 17.21
C SER A 179 36.22 -18.54 18.24
N GLY A 180 35.79 -19.71 17.77
CA GLY A 180 35.23 -20.77 18.61
C GLY A 180 34.93 -21.99 17.78
N ALA A 181 35.97 -22.56 17.16
CA ALA A 181 35.92 -23.89 16.58
C ALA A 181 36.25 -24.91 17.68
N ASP A 182 35.36 -25.90 17.79
CA ASP A 182 35.43 -27.07 18.64
C ASP A 182 36.58 -28.01 18.21
N ALA A 183 37.46 -28.39 19.15
CA ALA A 183 38.10 -29.72 19.25
C ALA A 183 39.19 -29.75 20.35
N ALA A 184 38.96 -30.52 21.41
CA ALA A 184 39.97 -31.04 22.35
C ALA A 184 40.71 -32.25 21.70
N PRO A 185 41.93 -32.69 22.14
CA PRO A 185 42.27 -33.01 23.54
C PRO A 185 43.70 -32.63 24.05
N GLU A 186 43.82 -32.63 25.38
CA GLU A 186 45.01 -32.51 26.27
C GLU A 186 45.93 -33.77 26.26
N PRO A 187 47.03 -33.88 27.05
CA PRO A 187 47.96 -32.89 27.67
C PRO A 187 49.47 -33.24 27.48
N GLY A 188 50.39 -32.35 27.88
CA GLY A 188 51.79 -32.77 28.13
C GLY A 188 52.84 -31.67 28.37
N THR A 189 53.12 -31.42 29.65
CA THR A 189 54.46 -31.24 30.25
C THR A 189 55.39 -30.10 29.76
N ALA A 190 55.63 -29.13 30.66
CA ALA A 190 56.69 -28.10 30.63
C ALA A 190 58.11 -28.69 30.83
N PRO A 191 59.20 -27.90 31.02
CA PRO A 191 59.51 -26.50 30.66
C PRO A 191 60.84 -26.41 29.85
N ASP A 192 61.32 -25.21 29.47
CA ASP A 192 62.63 -24.68 29.94
C ASP A 192 63.02 -23.33 29.28
N ALA A 193 63.76 -22.53 30.06
CA ALA A 193 64.77 -21.54 29.71
C ALA A 193 64.39 -20.20 29.02
N ALA A 194 64.39 -19.15 29.85
CA ALA A 194 64.85 -17.78 29.51
C ALA A 194 66.40 -17.77 29.29
N PRO A 195 67.11 -16.65 28.97
CA PRO A 195 66.67 -15.25 28.88
C PRO A 195 67.25 -14.38 27.72
N GLU A 196 66.62 -13.20 27.47
CA GLU A 196 67.13 -11.80 27.28
C GLU A 196 68.45 -11.51 26.46
N PRO A 197 68.81 -10.24 26.14
CA PRO A 197 68.06 -9.00 25.83
C PRO A 197 68.67 -8.19 24.64
N GLY A 198 68.04 -7.05 24.31
CA GLY A 198 68.72 -5.86 23.77
C GLY A 198 68.09 -5.33 22.48
N ALA A 199 68.01 -4.03 22.19
CA ALA A 199 68.29 -2.79 22.92
C ALA A 199 67.77 -1.63 22.03
N ALA A 200 67.49 -0.47 22.66
CA ALA A 200 67.36 0.89 22.09
C ALA A 200 66.22 1.16 21.07
N ARG A 201 65.17 1.91 21.43
CA ARG A 201 65.06 3.40 21.48
C ARG A 201 65.52 4.10 20.20
N GLU A 202 64.57 4.77 19.53
CA GLU A 202 64.63 6.21 19.23
C GLU A 202 63.28 6.76 18.73
N GLN A 203 62.90 7.91 19.27
CA GLN A 203 61.78 8.76 18.86
C GLN A 203 62.36 9.91 18.03
N THR A 204 61.71 10.36 16.95
CA THR A 204 61.21 11.75 16.75
C THR A 204 60.48 11.92 15.40
N PRO A 205 59.66 12.98 15.23
CA PRO A 205 58.51 13.08 14.32
C PRO A 205 58.73 13.98 13.09
N GLU A 206 57.83 13.91 12.10
CA GLU A 206 57.54 14.96 11.10
C GLU A 206 56.15 14.66 10.49
N SER A 207 55.11 15.48 10.70
CA SER A 207 54.75 16.71 9.96
C SER A 207 54.05 16.45 8.62
N GLY A 208 52.73 16.62 8.64
CA GLY A 208 51.90 17.31 7.64
C GLY A 208 51.86 16.80 6.21
N ASP A 209 50.70 16.30 5.79
CA ASP A 209 50.09 16.80 4.56
C ASP A 209 48.57 16.66 4.59
N GLY A 210 47.89 17.74 4.21
CA GLY A 210 46.44 17.83 4.15
C GLY A 210 45.92 17.08 2.95
N SER A 211 44.99 16.16 3.17
CA SER A 211 44.17 15.60 2.08
C SER A 211 42.84 16.35 1.97
N PRO A 212 42.41 16.68 0.74
CA PRO A 212 41.26 17.54 0.51
C PRO A 212 39.98 16.79 0.84
N ASP A 213 39.10 17.49 1.58
CA ASP A 213 37.68 17.19 1.67
C ASP A 213 37.13 17.01 0.26
N THR A 214 36.87 15.75 -0.10
CA THR A 214 36.07 15.42 -1.27
C THR A 214 34.62 15.44 -0.81
N PRO A 215 33.76 16.34 -1.32
CA PRO A 215 32.38 16.38 -0.89
C PRO A 215 31.69 15.09 -1.32
N ALA A 216 31.27 14.31 -0.32
CA ALA A 216 30.34 13.22 -0.51
C ALA A 216 29.08 13.73 -1.22
N THR A 217 28.74 13.04 -2.31
CA THR A 217 27.53 13.06 -3.12
C THR A 217 26.32 13.72 -2.45
N GLY A 218 25.98 14.93 -2.89
CA GLY A 218 24.92 15.79 -2.34
C GLY A 218 23.48 15.42 -2.72
N THR A 219 23.03 14.21 -2.40
CA THR A 219 21.61 13.79 -2.59
C THR A 219 20.91 13.44 -1.26
N THR A 220 21.66 13.24 -0.19
CA THR A 220 21.18 12.82 1.14
C THR A 220 20.32 13.85 1.89
N PRO A 221 20.57 15.17 1.82
CA PRO A 221 19.82 16.13 2.64
C PRO A 221 18.33 16.22 2.25
N LEU A 222 18.02 16.20 0.96
CA LEU A 222 16.66 16.38 0.46
C LEU A 222 15.74 15.20 0.82
N ARG A 223 16.24 13.96 0.70
CA ARG A 223 15.51 12.74 1.11
C ARG A 223 15.09 12.78 2.57
N HIS A 224 15.99 13.22 3.44
CA HIS A 224 15.68 13.37 4.87
C HIS A 224 14.71 14.51 5.16
N LEU A 225 14.68 15.57 4.34
CA LEU A 225 13.71 16.66 4.49
C LEU A 225 12.29 16.20 4.11
N GLY A 226 12.14 15.46 3.01
CA GLY A 226 10.85 14.89 2.60
C GLY A 226 10.25 13.96 3.66
N VAL A 227 11.06 13.03 4.18
CA VAL A 227 10.64 12.13 5.28
C VAL A 227 10.25 12.91 6.54
N ARG A 228 11.05 13.90 6.95
CA ARG A 228 10.73 14.73 8.13
C ARG A 228 9.42 15.49 7.96
N ARG A 229 9.15 16.02 6.76
CA ARG A 229 7.89 16.67 6.43
C ARG A 229 6.72 15.70 6.60
N VAL A 230 6.81 14.50 6.01
CA VAL A 230 5.77 13.48 6.12
C VAL A 230 5.49 13.09 7.57
N LEU A 231 6.52 12.84 8.38
CA LEU A 231 6.33 12.49 9.78
C LEU A 231 5.70 13.62 10.60
N ALA A 232 6.02 14.88 10.29
CA ALA A 232 5.39 16.03 10.92
C ALA A 232 3.91 16.19 10.51
N GLU A 233 3.59 16.01 9.24
CA GLU A 233 2.20 16.05 8.74
C GLU A 233 1.37 14.88 9.31
N ALA A 234 1.92 13.66 9.33
CA ALA A 234 1.28 12.51 9.95
C ALA A 234 1.05 12.72 11.46
N ARG A 235 1.97 13.41 12.16
CA ARG A 235 1.77 13.79 13.57
C ARG A 235 0.64 14.80 13.72
N ALA A 236 0.51 15.76 12.80
CA ALA A 236 -0.54 16.79 12.86
C ALA A 236 -1.96 16.20 12.80
N TYR A 237 -2.13 15.00 12.23
CA TYR A 237 -3.40 14.26 12.26
C TYR A 237 -3.89 13.92 13.66
N LEU A 238 -3.01 13.89 14.66
CA LEU A 238 -3.41 13.65 16.05
C LEU A 238 -4.08 14.87 16.68
N ASP A 239 -3.73 16.07 16.23
CA ASP A 239 -4.31 17.33 16.71
C ASP A 239 -5.52 17.75 15.86
N SER A 240 -5.47 17.47 14.56
CA SER A 240 -6.53 17.75 13.60
C SER A 240 -6.83 16.49 12.79
N PRO A 241 -7.80 15.67 13.25
CA PRO A 241 -8.15 14.42 12.59
C PRO A 241 -8.41 14.60 11.09
N PRO A 242 -7.83 13.74 10.24
CA PRO A 242 -8.01 13.82 8.80
C PRO A 242 -9.40 13.28 8.39
N PRO A 243 -9.80 13.49 7.12
CA PRO A 243 -10.94 12.80 6.54
C PRO A 243 -10.88 11.28 6.73
N LEU A 244 -12.06 10.66 6.79
CA LEU A 244 -12.19 9.21 6.98
C LEU A 244 -11.44 8.44 5.90
N GLY A 245 -10.82 7.32 6.28
CA GLY A 245 -10.05 6.49 5.37
C GLY A 245 -8.68 7.04 4.98
N ARG A 246 -8.31 8.25 5.44
CA ARG A 246 -6.95 8.76 5.24
C ARG A 246 -5.93 7.91 6.01
N VAL A 247 -6.27 7.53 7.24
CA VAL A 247 -5.50 6.58 8.06
C VAL A 247 -6.29 5.28 8.16
N ARG A 248 -5.69 4.18 7.72
CA ARG A 248 -6.29 2.83 7.71
C ARG A 248 -5.39 1.84 8.43
N SER A 249 -5.99 0.88 9.12
CA SER A 249 -5.27 -0.10 9.93
C SER A 249 -5.83 -1.50 9.72
N SER A 250 -4.99 -2.41 9.24
CA SER A 250 -5.33 -3.83 9.04
C SER A 250 -4.50 -4.74 9.94
N PHE A 251 -5.01 -5.93 10.19
CA PHE A 251 -4.29 -6.93 10.97
C PHE A 251 -3.03 -7.40 10.23
N ALA A 252 -1.94 -7.56 10.98
CA ALA A 252 -0.71 -8.20 10.50
C ALA A 252 -0.32 -9.35 11.46
N PRO A 253 0.46 -10.34 11.00
CA PRO A 253 0.95 -11.41 11.88
C PRO A 253 1.81 -10.88 13.04
N GLY A 254 1.71 -11.52 14.21
CA GLY A 254 2.55 -11.21 15.38
C GLY A 254 2.02 -10.10 16.28
N ASP A 255 0.69 -10.04 16.48
CA ASP A 255 -0.01 -8.99 17.26
C ASP A 255 0.26 -7.55 16.79
N ALA A 256 0.79 -7.42 15.57
CA ALA A 256 1.09 -6.16 14.93
C ALA A 256 -0.04 -5.73 13.98
N ARG A 257 0.03 -4.48 13.52
CA ARG A 257 -0.90 -3.94 12.52
C ARG A 257 -0.11 -3.31 11.39
N THR A 258 -0.65 -3.46 10.18
CA THR A 258 -0.18 -2.71 9.01
C THR A 258 -0.99 -1.42 8.95
N LEU A 259 -0.29 -0.29 8.99
CA LEU A 259 -0.84 1.04 8.92
C LEU A 259 -0.58 1.64 7.55
N ARG A 260 -1.60 2.32 7.02
CA ARG A 260 -1.52 3.16 5.83
C ARG A 260 -1.97 4.56 6.20
N ALA A 261 -1.20 5.59 5.85
CA ALA A 261 -1.56 6.99 6.05
C ALA A 261 -1.28 7.83 4.79
N ASP A 262 -2.37 8.43 4.28
CA ASP A 262 -2.48 9.41 3.20
C ASP A 262 -2.03 10.83 3.55
N GLY A 263 -1.39 11.58 2.65
CA GLY A 263 -1.48 13.04 2.66
C GLY A 263 -1.19 13.65 1.29
N PRO A 264 -1.31 14.98 1.15
CA PRO A 264 -1.08 15.67 -0.11
C PRO A 264 0.33 15.40 -0.65
N GLY A 265 0.43 14.56 -1.67
CA GLY A 265 1.69 14.22 -2.33
C GLY A 265 2.54 13.16 -1.64
N TRP A 266 2.02 12.45 -0.63
CA TRP A 266 2.76 11.38 0.04
C TRP A 266 1.88 10.23 0.50
N SER A 267 2.50 9.07 0.66
CA SER A 267 1.89 7.87 1.25
C SER A 267 2.86 7.26 2.25
N LEU A 268 2.36 6.85 3.41
CA LEU A 268 3.14 6.16 4.44
C LEU A 268 2.55 4.77 4.69
N VAL A 269 3.41 3.75 4.67
CA VAL A 269 3.06 2.37 5.00
C VAL A 269 3.95 1.91 6.14
N ALA A 270 3.38 1.36 7.21
CA ALA A 270 4.15 0.98 8.37
C ALA A 270 3.64 -0.30 9.02
N ARG A 271 4.52 -0.94 9.77
CA ARG A 271 4.13 -1.94 10.77
C ARG A 271 4.37 -1.40 12.16
N THR A 272 3.39 -1.54 13.05
CA THR A 272 3.45 -1.01 14.42
C THR A 272 4.61 -1.57 15.25
N ASP A 273 5.15 -2.73 14.88
CA ASP A 273 6.23 -3.44 15.57
C ASP A 273 7.62 -3.30 14.91
N ASP A 274 7.74 -2.64 13.77
CA ASP A 274 8.96 -2.60 12.96
C ASP A 274 9.33 -1.18 12.51
N MET A 275 9.06 -0.85 11.25
CA MET A 275 9.50 0.36 10.57
C MET A 275 8.38 0.95 9.70
N ALA A 276 8.69 2.03 8.97
CA ALA A 276 7.80 2.60 7.97
C ALA A 276 8.51 2.82 6.63
N PHE A 277 7.71 2.95 5.58
CA PHE A 277 8.09 3.33 4.24
C PHE A 277 7.31 4.57 3.84
N VAL A 278 7.98 5.52 3.19
CA VAL A 278 7.40 6.75 2.68
C VAL A 278 7.59 6.80 1.16
N LEU A 279 6.52 7.16 0.45
CA LEU A 279 6.51 7.41 -0.97
C LEU A 279 6.08 8.85 -1.20
N LEU A 280 6.71 9.54 -2.15
CA LEU A 280 6.46 10.95 -2.43
C LEU A 280 6.16 11.16 -3.92
N ASP A 281 5.27 12.10 -4.25
CA ASP A 281 5.04 12.50 -5.64
C ASP A 281 6.27 13.15 -6.27
N GLU A 282 7.05 13.90 -5.48
CA GLU A 282 8.24 14.60 -5.92
C GLU A 282 9.47 13.70 -6.12
N GLU A 283 9.43 12.46 -5.60
CA GLU A 283 10.48 11.45 -5.74
C GLU A 283 9.91 10.19 -6.41
N PRO A 284 9.69 10.22 -7.74
CA PRO A 284 9.01 9.15 -8.46
C PRO A 284 9.74 7.81 -8.39
N GLY A 285 9.01 6.75 -8.02
CA GLY A 285 9.54 5.38 -7.97
C GLY A 285 10.47 5.09 -6.79
N GLU A 286 10.75 6.08 -5.93
CA GLU A 286 11.59 5.89 -4.75
C GLU A 286 10.75 5.47 -3.54
N VAL A 287 11.26 4.49 -2.78
CA VAL A 287 10.68 4.04 -1.52
C VAL A 287 11.66 4.41 -0.40
N LEU A 288 11.24 5.33 0.48
CA LEU A 288 12.10 5.90 1.51
C LEU A 288 11.88 5.19 2.85
N PRO A 289 12.83 4.36 3.32
CA PRO A 289 12.70 3.68 4.60
C PRO A 289 12.85 4.65 5.78
N VAL A 290 12.02 4.44 6.80
CA VAL A 290 12.07 5.14 8.09
C VAL A 290 12.23 4.08 9.18
N GLY A 291 13.45 3.97 9.71
CA GLY A 291 13.74 3.08 10.82
C GLY A 291 12.94 3.45 12.07
N ARG A 292 12.80 2.48 12.98
CA ARG A 292 11.99 2.61 14.21
C ARG A 292 12.33 3.86 15.02
N GLY A 293 13.60 4.06 15.39
CA GLY A 293 14.00 5.19 16.23
C GLY A 293 13.19 5.32 17.53
N PRO A 294 13.31 6.45 18.26
CA PRO A 294 12.56 6.67 19.49
C PRO A 294 11.14 7.19 19.27
N GLU A 295 10.87 7.89 18.16
CA GLU A 295 9.62 8.62 17.95
C GLU A 295 8.56 7.84 17.16
N LEU A 296 8.96 7.03 16.18
CA LEU A 296 8.04 6.32 15.28
C LEU A 296 7.05 5.42 16.03
N PRO A 297 7.45 4.60 17.02
CA PRO A 297 6.52 3.70 17.70
C PRO A 297 5.34 4.45 18.32
N SER A 298 5.59 5.58 18.98
CA SER A 298 4.55 6.41 19.59
C SER A 298 3.60 7.02 18.55
N LEU A 299 4.13 7.40 17.38
CA LEU A 299 3.34 7.93 16.29
C LEU A 299 2.44 6.84 15.70
N LEU A 300 2.99 5.67 15.41
CA LEU A 300 2.24 4.55 14.84
C LEU A 300 1.13 4.08 15.77
N GLU A 301 1.38 3.99 17.07
CA GLU A 301 0.35 3.64 18.05
C GLU A 301 -0.78 4.68 18.08
N ALA A 302 -0.45 5.97 17.98
CA ALA A 302 -1.45 7.04 17.97
C ALA A 302 -2.25 7.04 16.66
N LEU A 303 -1.61 6.81 15.51
CA LEU A 303 -2.27 6.67 14.22
C LEU A 303 -3.17 5.43 14.18
N ASP A 304 -2.79 4.31 14.78
CA ASP A 304 -3.62 3.11 14.87
C ASP A 304 -4.92 3.32 15.66
N LYS A 305 -4.88 4.19 16.68
CA LYS A 305 -6.06 4.60 17.45
C LYS A 305 -6.99 5.51 16.64
N LEU A 306 -6.43 6.29 15.72
CA LEU A 306 -7.17 7.17 14.83
C LEU A 306 -7.75 6.43 13.61
N ALA A 307 -7.12 5.32 13.21
CA ALA A 307 -7.45 4.60 12.00
C ALA A 307 -8.88 4.05 12.01
N VAL A 308 -9.57 4.23 10.88
CA VAL A 308 -10.84 3.56 10.64
C VAL A 308 -10.58 2.07 10.44
N ARG A 309 -11.42 1.22 11.05
CA ARG A 309 -11.24 -0.24 11.07
C ARG A 309 -12.34 -0.90 10.25
N PRO A 310 -12.01 -1.92 9.44
CA PRO A 310 -13.03 -2.83 8.91
C PRO A 310 -13.72 -3.53 10.09
N HIS A 311 -15.05 -3.66 10.01
CA HIS A 311 -15.85 -4.42 10.96
C HIS A 311 -15.80 -5.91 10.65
#